data_AF-A0A7W5VGB7-F1
#
_entry.id   AF-A0A7W5VGB7-F1
#
_cell.length_a   1.000
_cell.length_b   1.000
_cell.length_c   1.000
_cell.angle_alpha   90.00
_cell.angle_beta   90.00
_cell.angle_gamma   90.00
#
_symmetry.space_group_name_H-M   'P 1'
#
loop_
_entity.id
_entity.type
_entity.pdbx_description
1 polymer ?
#
loop_
_entity_poly.entity_id
_entity_poly.type
_entity_poly.pdbx_seq_one_letter_code
_entity_poly.pdbx_strand_id
1 'polypeptide(L)'
;MFEMAITLSLVMLLASPLALVCGVVVLATRAARARGRQLHWGAILAVVGLAVLALTAWSTHEDVHYDDFGSAMIVLASIMGGGMLLCGLSPFVPWLLRTLGRHAARGPLLFRMATHDVADGRTVGAVATTMNATALAVTVMIVATAVTAQNRAEYYPEALPGALVVALYSADEVAARAAIQHALPGKPITRIDATVETLTADVPSADLGFAWPVLIGEQALLRYLTGDSSTPYDEGTAVAVTAENITADSVEIRYNRSGDPYHLESTKVLPGGVARPAGPGVEGIFIPSEMMRDLGLRLKPTTLIIDPTVHRTSAIEQERIERRLGDTAGVYVERGYQASTGWWYFVVAMAFVALAGAWAATGSAATRSRSRRVLMRVSGGSTATVRLFVACRTGFGAACGALMGAAAGYVIGRSLAWPMTASAAWEPIARVPFETPWAAITILVAGIPVLAAAIAAALPPGRTTRPGPAHPLVGPQTKKPQLS
;
A
#
# COMPACT_ATOMS: atom_id res chain seq x y z
N MET A 1 16.29 5.84 5.72
CA MET A 1 16.17 6.86 4.63
C MET A 1 15.18 6.44 3.54
N PHE A 2 15.19 5.18 3.07
CA PHE A 2 14.24 4.67 2.07
C PHE A 2 12.77 4.74 2.54
N GLU A 3 12.46 4.35 3.79
CA GLU A 3 11.11 4.54 4.35
C GLU A 3 10.69 6.01 4.47
N MET A 4 11.65 6.93 4.70
CA MET A 4 11.36 8.36 4.78
C MET A 4 11.12 8.96 3.38
N ALA A 5 11.83 8.49 2.36
CA ALA A 5 11.59 8.85 0.97
C ALA A 5 10.27 8.25 0.46
N ILE A 6 9.93 7.02 0.85
CA ILE A 6 8.63 6.39 0.58
C ILE A 6 7.53 7.17 1.29
N THR A 7 7.65 7.50 2.58
CA THR A 7 6.61 8.24 3.29
C THR A 7 6.48 9.69 2.81
N LEU A 8 7.57 10.38 2.49
CA LEU A 8 7.53 11.74 1.94
C LEU A 8 6.99 11.74 0.50
N SER A 9 7.37 10.75 -0.32
CA SER A 9 6.77 10.52 -1.63
C SER A 9 5.30 10.15 -1.49
N LEU A 10 4.93 9.28 -0.54
CA LEU A 10 3.54 8.91 -0.26
C LEU A 10 2.74 10.13 0.20
N VAL A 11 3.33 11.02 1.01
CA VAL A 11 2.69 12.27 1.48
C VAL A 11 2.55 13.28 0.33
N MET A 12 3.56 13.48 -0.50
CA MET A 12 3.46 14.31 -1.71
C MET A 12 2.46 13.73 -2.72
N LEU A 13 2.48 12.41 -2.88
CA LEU A 13 1.61 11.60 -3.72
C LEU A 13 0.26 11.32 -3.06
N LEU A 14 0.01 11.75 -1.81
CA LEU A 14 -1.28 11.80 -1.11
C LEU A 14 -1.85 13.22 -1.07
N ALA A 15 -1.01 14.24 -0.96
CA ALA A 15 -1.40 15.65 -1.07
C ALA A 15 -1.87 15.97 -2.50
N SER A 16 -1.19 15.41 -3.50
CA SER A 16 -1.54 15.53 -4.91
C SER A 16 -2.94 14.97 -5.23
N PRO A 17 -3.32 13.73 -4.85
CA PRO A 17 -4.66 13.20 -5.03
C PRO A 17 -5.68 13.85 -4.11
N LEU A 18 -5.31 14.45 -2.96
CA LEU A 18 -6.28 15.25 -2.21
C LEU A 18 -6.69 16.50 -2.99
N ALA A 19 -5.72 17.20 -3.60
CA ALA A 19 -5.98 18.31 -4.52
C ALA A 19 -6.73 17.84 -5.78
N LEU A 20 -6.38 16.66 -6.30
CA LEU A 20 -7.04 16.05 -7.45
C LEU A 20 -8.48 15.66 -7.11
N VAL A 21 -8.75 15.02 -5.97
CA VAL A 21 -10.08 14.65 -5.45
C VAL A 21 -10.92 15.90 -5.18
N CYS A 22 -10.35 16.92 -4.55
CA CYS A 22 -11.02 18.22 -4.40
C CYS A 22 -11.34 18.83 -5.77
N GLY A 23 -10.41 18.78 -6.71
CA GLY A 23 -10.59 19.19 -8.09
C GLY A 23 -11.70 18.40 -8.80
N VAL A 24 -11.75 17.08 -8.63
CA VAL A 24 -12.76 16.17 -9.20
C VAL A 24 -14.13 16.50 -8.64
N VAL A 25 -14.25 16.76 -7.33
CA VAL A 25 -15.53 17.14 -6.71
C VAL A 25 -16.02 18.49 -7.24
N VAL A 26 -15.13 19.47 -7.38
CA VAL A 26 -15.46 20.78 -7.96
C VAL A 26 -15.83 20.67 -9.45
N LEU A 27 -15.14 19.82 -10.21
CA LEU A 27 -15.46 19.55 -11.62
C LEU A 27 -16.77 18.79 -11.76
N ALA A 28 -17.03 17.78 -10.94
CA ALA A 28 -18.26 16.98 -10.96
C ALA A 28 -19.48 17.83 -10.62
N THR A 29 -19.36 18.73 -9.64
CA THR A 29 -20.44 19.67 -9.29
C THR A 29 -20.70 20.70 -10.38
N ARG A 30 -19.66 21.14 -11.11
CA ARG A 30 -19.82 22.00 -12.31
C ARG A 30 -20.40 21.23 -13.51
N ALA A 31 -20.00 19.97 -13.69
CA ALA A 31 -20.47 19.12 -14.78
C ALA A 31 -21.94 18.69 -14.63
N ALA A 32 -22.47 18.61 -13.40
CA ALA A 32 -23.89 18.34 -13.19
C ALA A 32 -24.84 19.38 -13.83
N ARG A 33 -24.33 20.54 -14.27
CA ARG A 33 -25.14 21.62 -14.87
C ARG A 33 -25.13 21.68 -16.40
N ALA A 34 -24.20 21.04 -17.11
CA ALA A 34 -24.12 21.16 -18.58
C ALA A 34 -24.66 19.90 -19.30
N ARG A 35 -25.67 20.08 -20.15
CA ARG A 35 -26.35 18.96 -20.84
C ARG A 35 -25.57 18.43 -22.05
N GLY A 36 -25.53 17.11 -22.19
CA GLY A 36 -25.15 16.35 -23.39
C GLY A 36 -23.64 16.28 -23.67
N ARG A 37 -23.00 17.43 -23.93
CA ARG A 37 -21.62 17.50 -24.43
C ARG A 37 -20.57 16.97 -23.44
N GLN A 38 -20.86 17.00 -22.14
CA GLN A 38 -19.94 16.54 -21.09
C GLN A 38 -19.88 15.01 -20.95
N LEU A 39 -20.91 14.26 -21.37
CA LEU A 39 -20.87 12.80 -21.32
C LEU A 39 -19.83 12.25 -22.30
N HIS A 40 -19.74 12.86 -23.48
CA HIS A 40 -18.72 12.51 -24.47
C HIS A 40 -17.30 12.81 -23.97
N TRP A 41 -17.07 13.98 -23.37
CA TRP A 41 -15.76 14.31 -22.78
C TRP A 41 -15.40 13.38 -21.62
N GLY A 42 -16.36 13.03 -20.76
CA GLY A 42 -16.14 12.06 -19.68
C GLY A 42 -15.78 10.68 -20.23
N ALA A 43 -16.49 10.21 -21.26
CA ALA A 43 -16.19 8.95 -21.94
C ALA A 43 -14.80 8.95 -22.57
N ILE A 44 -14.43 10.01 -23.29
CA ILE A 44 -13.09 10.16 -23.88
C ILE A 44 -12.03 10.12 -22.78
N LEU A 45 -12.21 10.87 -21.70
CA LEU A 45 -11.26 10.91 -20.58
C LEU A 45 -11.12 9.55 -19.89
N ALA A 46 -12.22 8.81 -19.73
CA ALA A 46 -12.21 7.45 -19.19
C ALA A 46 -11.46 6.48 -20.11
N VAL A 47 -11.69 6.55 -21.42
CA VAL A 47 -10.99 5.73 -22.43
C VAL A 47 -9.50 6.04 -22.44
N VAL A 48 -9.12 7.32 -22.40
CA VAL A 48 -7.71 7.72 -22.32
C VAL A 48 -7.07 7.21 -21.03
N GLY A 49 -7.74 7.37 -19.88
CA GLY A 49 -7.24 6.84 -18.61
C GLY A 49 -7.04 5.32 -18.62
N LEU A 50 -8.00 4.59 -19.21
CA LEU A 50 -7.90 3.14 -19.39
C LEU A 50 -6.76 2.75 -20.34
N ALA A 51 -6.58 3.48 -21.44
CA ALA A 51 -5.50 3.25 -22.39
C ALA A 51 -4.13 3.48 -21.75
N VAL A 52 -3.98 4.53 -20.93
CA VAL A 52 -2.75 4.78 -20.14
C VAL A 52 -2.49 3.63 -19.17
N LEU A 53 -3.49 3.18 -18.41
CA LEU A 53 -3.37 2.05 -17.47
C LEU A 53 -3.01 0.74 -18.18
N ALA A 54 -3.59 0.49 -19.36
CA ALA A 54 -3.28 -0.70 -20.15
C ALA A 54 -1.85 -0.63 -20.71
N LEU A 55 -1.42 0.56 -21.18
CA LEU A 55 -0.08 0.77 -21.72
C LEU A 55 0.99 0.63 -20.64
N THR A 56 0.77 1.14 -19.42
CA THR A 56 1.73 0.98 -18.31
C THR A 56 1.78 -0.45 -17.80
N ALA A 57 0.64 -1.13 -17.70
CA ALA A 57 0.62 -2.56 -17.37
C ALA A 57 1.34 -3.39 -18.44
N TRP A 58 1.13 -3.08 -19.72
CA TRP A 58 1.81 -3.73 -20.85
C TRP A 58 3.31 -3.45 -20.86
N SER A 59 3.74 -2.20 -20.69
CA SER A 59 5.16 -1.85 -20.72
C SER A 59 5.92 -2.58 -19.63
N THR A 60 5.31 -2.71 -18.45
CA THR A 60 5.92 -3.46 -17.34
C THR A 60 5.67 -4.94 -17.42
N HIS A 61 5.02 -5.49 -18.45
CA HIS A 61 4.74 -6.93 -18.54
C HIS A 61 5.98 -7.74 -18.94
N GLU A 62 6.74 -7.23 -19.90
CA GLU A 62 8.09 -7.70 -20.17
C GLU A 62 8.94 -7.19 -19.00
N ASP A 63 9.61 -8.07 -18.26
CA ASP A 63 10.46 -7.72 -17.11
C ASP A 63 11.74 -7.00 -17.58
N VAL A 64 11.55 -5.90 -18.30
CA VAL A 64 12.59 -5.05 -18.86
C VAL A 64 13.16 -4.23 -17.72
N HIS A 65 14.49 -4.15 -17.70
CA HIS A 65 15.22 -3.31 -16.78
C HIS A 65 14.77 -1.85 -16.88
N TYR A 66 14.16 -1.35 -15.80
CA TYR A 66 13.91 0.06 -15.61
C TYR A 66 14.88 0.57 -14.57
N ASP A 67 15.55 1.69 -14.88
CA ASP A 67 16.21 2.46 -13.85
C ASP A 67 15.17 3.01 -12.85
N ASP A 68 15.64 3.46 -11.68
CA ASP A 68 14.79 4.03 -10.64
C ASP A 68 13.90 5.18 -11.17
N PHE A 69 14.40 5.92 -12.16
CA PHE A 69 13.66 7.01 -12.79
C PHE A 69 12.53 6.48 -13.69
N GLY A 70 12.80 5.49 -14.53
CA GLY A 70 11.82 4.86 -15.40
C GLY A 70 10.68 4.21 -14.63
N SER A 71 10.99 3.46 -13.57
CA SER A 71 9.99 2.83 -12.71
C SER A 71 9.08 3.87 -12.03
N ALA A 72 9.66 4.96 -11.50
CA ALA A 72 8.91 6.05 -10.91
C ALA A 72 7.97 6.75 -11.93
N MET A 73 8.44 6.99 -13.15
CA MET A 73 7.64 7.62 -14.21
C MET A 73 6.46 6.73 -14.66
N ILE A 74 6.66 5.41 -14.74
CA ILE A 74 5.59 4.47 -15.09
C ILE A 74 4.53 4.39 -13.98
N VAL A 75 4.97 4.36 -12.72
CA VAL A 75 4.06 4.42 -11.56
C VAL A 75 3.24 5.70 -11.59
N LEU A 76 3.89 6.85 -11.81
CA LEU A 76 3.21 8.15 -11.91
C LEU A 76 2.20 8.18 -13.06
N ALA A 77 2.58 7.71 -14.25
CA ALA A 77 1.69 7.62 -15.40
C ALA A 77 0.47 6.73 -15.10
N SER A 78 0.66 5.62 -14.40
CA SER A 78 -0.42 4.72 -13.98
C SER A 78 -1.38 5.39 -13.00
N ILE A 79 -0.85 6.14 -12.02
CA ILE A 79 -1.67 6.92 -11.08
C ILE A 79 -2.47 8.00 -11.82
N MET A 80 -1.85 8.71 -12.77
CA MET A 80 -2.53 9.69 -13.61
C MET A 80 -3.64 9.04 -14.44
N GLY A 81 -3.38 7.89 -15.07
CA GLY A 81 -4.36 7.11 -15.81
C GLY A 81 -5.56 6.71 -14.95
N GLY A 82 -5.32 6.24 -13.73
CA GLY A 82 -6.36 5.95 -12.74
C GLY A 82 -7.17 7.19 -12.35
N GLY A 83 -6.51 8.33 -12.12
CA GLY A 83 -7.18 9.60 -11.86
C GLY A 83 -8.07 10.06 -13.02
N MET A 84 -7.57 9.96 -14.26
CA MET A 84 -8.33 10.27 -15.49
C MET A 84 -9.55 9.36 -15.64
N LEU A 85 -9.41 8.06 -15.35
CA LEU A 85 -10.52 7.11 -15.38
C LEU A 85 -11.62 7.50 -14.38
N LEU A 86 -11.27 7.81 -13.13
CA LEU A 86 -12.23 8.25 -12.11
C LEU A 86 -12.91 9.59 -12.47
N CYS A 87 -12.14 10.54 -12.98
CA CYS A 87 -12.68 11.81 -13.49
C CYS A 87 -13.67 11.57 -14.64
N GLY A 88 -13.30 10.70 -15.58
CA GLY A 88 -14.11 10.37 -16.76
C GLY A 88 -15.39 9.59 -16.44
N LEU A 89 -15.38 8.76 -15.40
CA LEU A 89 -16.54 8.02 -14.92
C LEU A 89 -17.53 8.88 -14.12
N SER A 90 -17.10 9.99 -13.52
CA SER A 90 -17.95 10.85 -12.69
C SER A 90 -19.20 11.39 -13.43
N PRO A 91 -19.12 11.85 -14.70
CA PRO A 91 -20.29 12.19 -15.52
C PRO A 91 -21.27 11.05 -15.83
N PHE A 92 -20.88 9.78 -15.64
CA PHE A 92 -21.78 8.63 -15.85
C PHE A 92 -22.71 8.38 -14.66
N VAL A 93 -22.37 8.85 -13.46
CA VAL A 93 -23.21 8.75 -12.26
C VAL A 93 -24.65 9.25 -12.50
N PRO A 94 -24.91 10.47 -13.01
CA PRO A 94 -26.28 10.92 -13.26
C PRO A 94 -27.00 10.10 -14.33
N TRP A 95 -26.28 9.59 -15.33
CA TRP A 95 -26.86 8.71 -16.34
C TRP A 95 -27.31 7.39 -15.72
N LEU A 96 -26.45 6.77 -14.89
CA LEU A 96 -26.75 5.52 -14.19
C LEU A 96 -27.92 5.69 -13.21
N LEU A 97 -27.92 6.76 -12.41
CA LEU A 97 -29.03 7.02 -11.49
C LEU A 97 -30.36 7.21 -12.23
N ARG A 98 -30.34 7.85 -13.41
CA ARG A 98 -31.53 7.99 -14.26
C ARG A 98 -31.98 6.67 -14.88
N THR A 99 -31.07 5.82 -15.35
CA THR A 99 -31.43 4.50 -15.91
C THR A 99 -31.99 3.59 -14.83
N LEU A 100 -31.33 3.52 -13.67
CA LEU A 100 -31.83 2.77 -12.51
C LEU A 100 -33.19 3.30 -12.03
N GLY A 101 -33.40 4.61 -12.03
CA GLY A 101 -34.71 5.22 -11.72
C GLY A 101 -35.83 4.77 -12.67
N ARG A 102 -35.53 4.55 -13.96
CA ARG A 102 -36.51 4.00 -14.92
C ARG A 102 -36.85 2.55 -14.62
N HIS A 103 -35.86 1.73 -14.28
CA HIS A 103 -36.08 0.32 -13.94
C HIS A 103 -36.75 0.14 -12.57
N ALA A 104 -36.49 1.04 -11.63
CA ALA A 104 -37.11 1.04 -10.31
C ALA A 104 -38.63 1.30 -10.33
N ALA A 105 -39.21 1.68 -11.47
CA ALA A 105 -40.66 1.87 -11.64
C ALA A 105 -41.48 0.60 -11.31
N ARG A 106 -40.87 -0.58 -11.40
CA ARG A 106 -41.50 -1.89 -11.08
C ARG A 106 -41.36 -2.31 -9.61
N GLY A 107 -40.56 -1.59 -8.82
CA GLY A 107 -40.34 -1.92 -7.41
C GLY A 107 -41.45 -1.46 -6.47
N PRO A 108 -41.41 -1.87 -5.18
CA PRO A 108 -42.30 -1.37 -4.15
C PRO A 108 -42.32 0.17 -4.10
N LEU A 109 -43.47 0.75 -3.78
CA LEU A 109 -43.73 2.19 -3.89
C LEU A 109 -42.70 3.05 -3.13
N LEU A 110 -42.22 2.58 -1.98
CA LEU A 110 -41.17 3.25 -1.19
C LEU A 110 -39.83 3.31 -1.93
N PHE A 111 -39.42 2.21 -2.56
CA PHE A 111 -38.19 2.15 -3.34
C PHE A 111 -38.30 3.05 -4.58
N ARG A 112 -39.44 3.04 -5.26
CA ARG A 112 -39.70 3.89 -6.43
C ARG A 112 -39.58 5.38 -6.11
N MET A 113 -40.13 5.82 -4.98
CA MET A 113 -39.99 7.21 -4.55
C MET A 113 -38.55 7.55 -4.17
N ALA A 114 -37.84 6.63 -3.51
CA ALA A 114 -36.46 6.85 -3.08
C ALA A 114 -35.52 6.98 -4.29
N THR A 115 -35.62 6.07 -5.26
CA THR A 115 -34.80 6.08 -6.48
C THR A 115 -35.05 7.32 -7.34
N HIS A 116 -36.31 7.74 -7.49
CA HIS A 116 -36.62 8.97 -8.22
C HIS A 116 -36.04 10.22 -7.56
N ASP A 117 -36.04 10.27 -6.22
CA ASP A 117 -35.47 11.39 -5.45
C ASP A 117 -33.93 11.38 -5.46
N VAL A 118 -33.30 10.21 -5.63
CA VAL A 118 -31.87 10.08 -5.88
C VAL A 118 -31.52 10.47 -7.31
N ALA A 119 -32.37 10.19 -8.30
CA ALA A 119 -32.15 10.61 -9.69
C ALA A 119 -32.24 12.14 -9.89
N ASP A 120 -32.81 12.87 -8.92
CA ASP A 120 -32.79 14.32 -8.90
C ASP A 120 -31.34 14.79 -8.63
N GLY A 121 -30.75 15.53 -9.57
CA GLY A 121 -29.29 15.70 -9.73
C GLY A 121 -28.50 16.28 -8.54
N ARG A 122 -29.16 16.60 -7.43
CA ARG A 122 -28.57 17.11 -6.18
C ARG A 122 -27.72 16.08 -5.46
N THR A 123 -27.97 14.79 -5.65
CA THR A 123 -27.22 13.69 -5.01
C THR A 123 -25.99 13.26 -5.80
N VAL A 124 -25.86 13.71 -7.05
CA VAL A 124 -24.84 13.23 -7.99
C VAL A 124 -23.43 13.44 -7.45
N GLY A 125 -23.14 14.62 -6.90
CA GLY A 125 -21.83 14.91 -6.31
C GLY A 125 -21.50 13.97 -5.15
N ALA A 126 -22.45 13.73 -4.25
CA ALA A 126 -22.30 12.82 -3.12
C ALA A 126 -22.09 11.36 -3.53
N VAL A 127 -22.83 10.87 -4.53
CA VAL A 127 -22.65 9.53 -5.08
C VAL A 127 -21.29 9.41 -5.79
N ALA A 128 -20.87 10.44 -6.53
CA ALA A 128 -19.54 10.48 -7.16
C ALA A 128 -18.40 10.50 -6.12
N THR A 129 -18.56 11.23 -5.00
CA THR A 129 -17.62 11.17 -3.86
C THR A 129 -17.53 9.75 -3.30
N THR A 130 -18.68 9.10 -3.09
CA THR A 130 -18.74 7.71 -2.61
C THR A 130 -18.05 6.75 -3.57
N MET A 131 -18.27 6.93 -4.88
CA MET A 131 -17.63 6.17 -5.95
C MET A 131 -16.12 6.31 -5.93
N ASN A 132 -15.60 7.54 -5.96
CA ASN A 132 -14.15 7.78 -5.98
C ASN A 132 -13.46 7.26 -4.73
N ALA A 133 -14.04 7.48 -3.55
CA ALA A 133 -13.50 6.99 -2.29
C ALA A 133 -13.47 5.44 -2.25
N THR A 134 -14.55 4.79 -2.69
CA THR A 134 -14.58 3.32 -2.76
C THR A 134 -13.58 2.78 -3.79
N ALA A 135 -13.43 3.45 -4.94
CA ALA A 135 -12.45 3.07 -5.94
C ALA A 135 -11.02 3.12 -5.41
N LEU A 136 -10.65 4.22 -4.74
CA LEU A 136 -9.32 4.37 -4.15
C LEU A 136 -9.06 3.30 -3.07
N ALA A 137 -10.04 3.02 -2.21
CA ALA A 137 -9.94 1.96 -1.22
C ALA A 137 -9.72 0.58 -1.86
N VAL A 138 -10.49 0.24 -2.89
CA VAL A 138 -10.34 -1.04 -3.62
C VAL A 138 -9.01 -1.13 -4.36
N THR A 139 -8.58 -0.05 -5.01
CA THR A 139 -7.25 0.03 -5.65
C THR A 139 -6.14 -0.28 -4.65
N VAL A 140 -6.13 0.40 -3.50
CA VAL A 140 -5.10 0.21 -2.47
C VAL A 140 -5.14 -1.20 -1.88
N MET A 141 -6.32 -1.78 -1.63
CA MET A 141 -6.41 -3.17 -1.18
C MET A 141 -5.74 -4.14 -2.17
N ILE A 142 -6.02 -4.01 -3.47
CA ILE A 142 -5.45 -4.90 -4.50
C ILE A 142 -3.94 -4.71 -4.62
N VAL A 143 -3.47 -3.47 -4.71
CA VAL A 143 -2.03 -3.18 -4.83
C VAL A 143 -1.28 -3.63 -3.58
N ALA A 144 -1.81 -3.37 -2.39
CA ALA A 144 -1.19 -3.81 -1.15
C ALA A 144 -1.09 -5.33 -1.07
N THR A 145 -2.12 -6.07 -1.49
CA THR A 145 -2.04 -7.55 -1.55
C THR A 145 -1.02 -8.04 -2.57
N ALA A 146 -0.92 -7.39 -3.73
CA ALA A 146 0.05 -7.75 -4.77
C ALA A 146 1.48 -7.53 -4.29
N VAL A 147 1.78 -6.33 -3.77
CA VAL A 147 3.08 -5.97 -3.22
C VAL A 147 3.42 -6.85 -2.01
N THR A 148 2.44 -7.18 -1.17
CA THR A 148 2.69 -8.10 -0.04
C THR A 148 3.07 -9.51 -0.53
N ALA A 149 2.40 -10.02 -1.56
CA ALA A 149 2.74 -11.32 -2.14
C ALA A 149 4.12 -11.31 -2.80
N GLN A 150 4.44 -10.26 -3.56
CA GLN A 150 5.74 -10.09 -4.20
C GLN A 150 6.86 -9.95 -3.15
N ASN A 151 6.73 -9.01 -2.22
CA ASN A 151 7.73 -8.81 -1.18
C ASN A 151 7.92 -10.05 -0.30
N ARG A 152 6.88 -10.88 -0.10
CA ARG A 152 7.02 -12.15 0.63
C ARG A 152 7.85 -13.16 -0.15
N ALA A 153 7.72 -13.19 -1.46
CA ALA A 153 8.49 -14.09 -2.31
C ALA A 153 9.93 -13.63 -2.51
N GLU A 154 10.14 -12.31 -2.58
CA GLU A 154 11.46 -11.67 -2.63
C GLU A 154 12.15 -11.60 -1.27
N TYR A 155 11.45 -11.92 -0.19
CA TYR A 155 11.99 -11.83 1.15
C TYR A 155 13.04 -12.93 1.36
N TYR A 156 14.28 -12.49 1.50
CA TYR A 156 15.39 -13.29 1.99
C TYR A 156 15.72 -12.85 3.42
N PRO A 157 15.67 -13.76 4.41
CA PRO A 157 16.02 -13.41 5.77
C PRO A 157 17.53 -13.10 5.84
N GLU A 158 17.92 -11.99 6.47
CA GLU A 158 19.33 -11.64 6.64
C GLU A 158 19.98 -12.44 7.79
N ALA A 159 19.16 -13.09 8.62
CA ALA A 159 19.57 -13.80 9.82
C ALA A 159 18.59 -14.94 10.17
N LEU A 160 18.94 -15.76 11.17
CA LEU A 160 18.04 -16.77 11.70
C LEU A 160 16.82 -16.11 12.36
N PRO A 161 15.60 -16.66 12.20
CA PRO A 161 14.43 -16.17 12.90
C PRO A 161 14.66 -16.06 14.42
N GLY A 162 14.46 -14.86 14.94
CA GLY A 162 14.66 -14.46 16.33
C GLY A 162 16.01 -13.81 16.63
N ALA A 163 16.96 -13.83 15.68
CA ALA A 163 18.27 -13.20 15.85
C ALA A 163 18.12 -11.68 16.00
N LEU A 164 18.92 -11.07 16.86
CA LEU A 164 19.10 -9.62 16.85
C LEU A 164 20.13 -9.27 15.78
N VAL A 165 19.75 -8.40 14.85
CA VAL A 165 20.60 -7.88 13.79
C VAL A 165 20.84 -6.40 14.04
N VAL A 166 22.11 -6.00 14.01
CA VAL A 166 22.55 -4.61 14.10
C VAL A 166 23.36 -4.28 12.85
N ALA A 167 22.71 -3.64 11.88
CA ALA A 167 23.30 -3.21 10.62
C ALA A 167 23.99 -1.84 10.80
N LEU A 168 25.29 -1.78 10.55
CA LEU A 168 26.13 -0.60 10.76
C LEU A 168 26.14 0.26 9.48
N TYR A 169 25.60 1.48 9.56
CA TYR A 169 25.61 2.42 8.43
C TYR A 169 26.78 3.41 8.49
N SER A 170 26.97 3.99 9.67
CA SER A 170 28.03 4.94 9.98
C SER A 170 28.55 4.78 11.41
N ALA A 171 27.96 3.87 12.18
CA ALA A 171 28.36 3.55 13.53
C ALA A 171 29.78 2.96 13.56
N ASP A 172 30.56 3.41 14.55
CA ASP A 172 31.77 2.71 14.98
C ASP A 172 31.37 1.34 15.57
N GLU A 173 31.95 0.25 15.08
CA GLU A 173 31.74 -1.11 15.59
C GLU A 173 31.94 -1.16 17.10
N VAL A 174 32.92 -0.41 17.62
CA VAL A 174 33.24 -0.36 19.05
C VAL A 174 32.07 0.23 19.84
N ALA A 175 31.46 1.30 19.33
CA ALA A 175 30.30 1.93 19.96
C ALA A 175 29.06 1.03 19.88
N ALA A 176 28.83 0.37 18.74
CA ALA A 176 27.75 -0.59 18.57
C ALA A 176 27.88 -1.78 19.53
N ARG A 177 29.07 -2.38 19.59
CA ARG A 177 29.39 -3.48 20.50
C ARG A 177 29.23 -3.07 21.96
N ALA A 178 29.68 -1.87 22.34
CA ALA A 178 29.50 -1.35 23.69
C ALA A 178 28.01 -1.14 24.04
N ALA A 179 27.21 -0.62 23.10
CA ALA A 179 25.77 -0.43 23.28
C ALA A 179 25.04 -1.76 23.46
N ILE A 180 25.39 -2.76 22.64
CA ILE A 180 24.88 -4.13 22.76
C ILE A 180 25.30 -4.74 24.10
N GLN A 181 26.58 -4.73 24.44
CA GLN A 181 27.09 -5.32 25.68
C GLN A 181 26.47 -4.67 26.93
N HIS A 182 26.19 -3.37 26.88
CA HIS A 182 25.53 -2.67 27.97
C HIS A 182 24.03 -3.03 28.09
N ALA A 183 23.37 -3.38 26.99
CA ALA A 183 21.99 -3.86 27.00
C ALA A 183 21.87 -5.36 27.32
N LEU A 184 22.84 -6.15 26.85
CA LEU A 184 22.87 -7.61 26.83
C LEU A 184 24.24 -8.11 27.33
N PRO A 185 24.52 -7.97 28.64
CA PRO A 185 25.84 -8.29 29.18
C PRO A 185 26.17 -9.77 29.04
N GLY A 186 27.39 -10.05 28.54
CA GLY A 186 27.95 -11.39 28.42
C GLY A 186 27.38 -12.23 27.27
N LYS A 187 26.60 -11.64 26.37
CA LYS A 187 26.07 -12.34 25.20
C LYS A 187 27.11 -12.32 24.07
N PRO A 188 27.38 -13.48 23.42
CA PRO A 188 28.28 -13.52 22.29
C PRO A 188 27.69 -12.71 21.13
N ILE A 189 28.55 -11.94 20.45
CA ILE A 189 28.20 -11.12 19.30
C ILE A 189 28.98 -11.65 18.11
N THR A 190 28.28 -12.18 17.13
CA THR A 190 28.81 -12.62 15.85
C THR A 190 28.95 -11.41 14.93
N ARG A 191 30.04 -11.33 14.18
CA ARG A 191 30.31 -10.25 13.22
C ARG A 191 30.26 -10.77 11.80
N ILE A 192 29.60 -10.00 10.92
CA ILE A 192 29.71 -10.12 9.47
C ILE A 192 30.48 -8.89 8.97
N ASP A 193 31.54 -9.17 8.20
CA ASP A 193 32.34 -8.18 7.51
C ASP A 193 31.87 -8.05 6.05
N ALA A 194 32.05 -6.88 5.47
CA ALA A 194 31.99 -6.68 4.03
C ALA A 194 33.30 -6.07 3.52
N THR A 195 33.60 -6.29 2.25
CA THR A 195 34.70 -5.62 1.55
C THR A 195 34.27 -4.23 1.12
N VAL A 196 35.23 -3.29 1.08
CA VAL A 196 35.02 -1.99 0.41
C VAL A 196 34.97 -2.18 -1.12
N GLU A 197 35.69 -3.20 -1.58
CA GLU A 197 35.78 -3.64 -2.96
C GLU A 197 34.58 -4.52 -3.35
N THR A 198 34.19 -4.54 -4.64
CA THR A 198 33.13 -5.45 -5.13
C THR A 198 33.65 -6.88 -5.11
N LEU A 199 32.88 -7.78 -4.51
CA LEU A 199 33.19 -9.19 -4.34
C LEU A 199 32.01 -10.05 -4.79
N THR A 200 32.28 -11.01 -5.67
CA THR A 200 31.36 -12.09 -6.00
C THR A 200 32.06 -13.42 -5.77
N ALA A 201 31.32 -14.43 -5.34
CA ALA A 201 31.84 -15.78 -5.19
C ALA A 201 30.87 -16.76 -5.83
N ASP A 202 31.44 -17.81 -6.39
CA ASP A 202 30.75 -18.82 -7.16
C ASP A 202 31.30 -20.21 -6.81
N VAL A 203 30.46 -21.23 -6.94
CA VAL A 203 30.83 -22.63 -6.73
C VAL A 203 30.71 -23.32 -8.09
N PRO A 204 31.83 -23.52 -8.83
CA PRO A 204 31.78 -23.97 -10.22
C PRO A 204 31.05 -25.30 -10.46
N SER A 205 30.95 -26.15 -9.44
CA SER A 205 30.26 -27.44 -9.50
C SER A 205 28.74 -27.34 -9.28
N ALA A 206 28.25 -26.21 -8.76
CA ALA A 206 26.84 -25.96 -8.56
C ALA A 206 26.34 -25.18 -9.78
N ASP A 207 25.63 -25.83 -10.69
CA ASP A 207 24.99 -25.20 -11.86
C ASP A 207 23.73 -24.43 -11.42
N LEU A 208 23.92 -23.58 -10.40
CA LEU A 208 22.91 -22.74 -9.78
C LEU A 208 23.19 -21.36 -10.33
N GLY A 209 22.42 -20.94 -11.34
CA GLY A 209 22.62 -19.66 -12.04
C GLY A 209 22.38 -18.39 -11.20
N PHE A 210 22.62 -18.42 -9.88
CA PHE A 210 22.46 -17.32 -8.95
C PHE A 210 23.73 -17.14 -8.12
N ALA A 211 24.21 -15.90 -8.03
CA ALA A 211 25.31 -15.54 -7.15
C ALA A 211 24.85 -15.66 -5.68
N TRP A 212 25.46 -16.55 -4.92
CA TRP A 212 25.15 -16.71 -3.50
C TRP A 212 25.64 -15.50 -2.70
N PRO A 213 24.95 -15.11 -1.62
CA PRO A 213 25.44 -14.06 -0.74
C PRO A 213 26.78 -14.49 -0.14
N VAL A 214 27.75 -13.59 -0.22
CA VAL A 214 29.09 -13.82 0.33
C VAL A 214 29.13 -13.33 1.76
N LEU A 215 29.40 -14.24 2.70
CA LEU A 215 29.39 -13.99 4.14
C LEU A 215 30.81 -14.06 4.68
N ILE A 216 31.41 -12.90 4.95
CA ILE A 216 32.79 -12.82 5.45
C ILE A 216 32.77 -12.72 6.98
N GLY A 217 33.53 -13.57 7.65
CA GLY A 217 33.61 -13.51 9.10
C GLY A 217 34.59 -14.51 9.71
N GLU A 218 34.49 -14.66 11.02
CA GLU A 218 35.33 -15.56 11.82
C GLU A 218 34.57 -16.87 12.14
N GLN A 219 35.21 -17.77 12.88
CA GLN A 219 34.62 -19.05 13.31
C GLN A 219 33.23 -18.92 13.95
N ALA A 220 32.99 -17.84 14.71
CA ALA A 220 31.69 -17.60 15.34
C ALA A 220 30.56 -17.41 14.30
N LEU A 221 30.87 -16.82 13.13
CA LEU A 221 29.91 -16.68 12.04
C LEU A 221 29.62 -18.04 11.42
N LEU A 222 30.63 -18.84 11.08
CA LEU A 222 30.41 -20.18 10.52
C LEU A 222 29.56 -21.07 11.45
N ARG A 223 29.83 -21.02 12.77
CA ARG A 223 29.02 -21.75 13.76
C ARG A 223 27.58 -21.24 13.83
N TYR A 224 27.37 -19.94 13.73
CA TYR A 224 26.03 -19.34 13.67
C TYR A 224 25.28 -19.78 12.41
N LEU A 225 25.94 -19.73 11.24
CA LEU A 225 25.34 -20.12 9.96
C LEU A 225 24.97 -21.60 9.91
N THR A 226 25.75 -22.46 10.57
CA THR A 226 25.53 -23.92 10.59
C THR A 226 24.69 -24.40 11.79
N GLY A 227 24.61 -23.60 12.85
CA GLY A 227 23.93 -23.97 14.09
C GLY A 227 24.65 -25.08 14.85
N ASP A 228 25.86 -25.45 14.43
CA ASP A 228 26.67 -26.51 15.01
C ASP A 228 28.02 -25.95 15.48
N SER A 229 28.22 -25.99 16.80
CA SER A 229 29.47 -25.56 17.43
C SER A 229 30.69 -26.42 17.06
N SER A 230 30.44 -27.65 16.59
CA SER A 230 31.47 -28.62 16.19
C SER A 230 31.90 -28.49 14.73
N THR A 231 31.24 -27.63 13.94
CA THR A 231 31.62 -27.36 12.55
C THR A 231 33.11 -27.01 12.46
N PRO A 232 33.91 -27.78 11.71
CA PRO A 232 35.33 -27.50 11.55
C PRO A 232 35.52 -26.15 10.88
N TYR A 233 36.48 -25.38 11.38
CA TYR A 233 36.86 -24.09 10.84
C TYR A 233 38.34 -24.12 10.50
N ASP A 234 38.63 -23.77 9.26
CA ASP A 234 39.98 -23.62 8.72
C ASP A 234 40.05 -22.27 8.01
N GLU A 235 41.03 -21.45 8.38
CA GLU A 235 41.24 -20.10 7.82
C GLU A 235 41.56 -20.15 6.33
N GLY A 236 42.02 -21.30 5.81
CA GLY A 236 42.35 -21.54 4.41
C GLY A 236 41.21 -22.09 3.55
N THR A 237 40.03 -22.35 4.11
CA THR A 237 38.93 -23.05 3.41
C THR A 237 37.65 -22.22 3.41
N ALA A 238 37.08 -21.96 2.21
CA ALA A 238 35.76 -21.37 2.06
C ALA A 238 34.67 -22.45 2.21
N VAL A 239 33.52 -22.11 2.79
CA VAL A 239 32.45 -23.08 3.06
C VAL A 239 31.15 -22.65 2.41
N ALA A 240 30.65 -23.45 1.48
CA ALA A 240 29.31 -23.31 0.93
C ALA A 240 28.28 -23.81 1.96
N VAL A 241 27.49 -22.89 2.51
CA VAL A 241 26.42 -23.20 3.46
C VAL A 241 25.11 -23.33 2.68
N THR A 242 24.59 -24.55 2.54
CA THR A 242 23.39 -24.82 1.72
C THR A 242 22.62 -26.06 2.16
N ALA A 243 21.30 -26.05 1.97
CA ALA A 243 20.46 -27.22 2.16
C ALA A 243 20.62 -28.26 1.03
N GLU A 244 21.19 -27.86 -0.11
CA GLU A 244 21.36 -28.74 -1.26
C GLU A 244 22.48 -29.76 -1.06
N ASN A 245 22.31 -30.96 -1.62
CA ASN A 245 23.34 -32.01 -1.59
C ASN A 245 24.36 -31.79 -2.71
N ILE A 246 25.12 -30.70 -2.61
CA ILE A 246 26.21 -30.38 -3.54
C ILE A 246 27.57 -30.78 -2.96
N THR A 247 28.55 -30.94 -3.84
CA THR A 247 29.98 -31.04 -3.47
C THR A 247 30.68 -29.78 -3.96
N ALA A 248 31.37 -29.07 -3.07
CA ALA A 248 32.14 -27.88 -3.39
C ALA A 248 33.61 -28.12 -3.02
N ASP A 249 34.39 -28.66 -3.95
CA ASP A 249 35.84 -28.88 -3.74
C ASP A 249 36.64 -27.57 -3.81
N SER A 250 36.09 -26.58 -4.52
CA SER A 250 36.66 -25.24 -4.61
C SER A 250 35.59 -24.16 -4.72
N VAL A 251 35.92 -22.96 -4.24
CA VAL A 251 35.12 -21.75 -4.40
C VAL A 251 35.91 -20.76 -5.23
N GLU A 252 35.31 -20.24 -6.30
CA GLU A 252 35.92 -19.22 -7.14
C GLU A 252 35.44 -17.84 -6.67
N ILE A 253 36.38 -16.97 -6.33
CA ILE A 253 36.10 -15.60 -5.94
C ILE A 253 36.56 -14.67 -7.05
N ARG A 254 35.67 -13.78 -7.48
CA ARG A 254 35.95 -12.68 -8.39
C ARG A 254 35.85 -11.36 -7.62
N TYR A 255 36.92 -10.58 -7.63
CA TYR A 255 36.99 -9.32 -6.90
C TYR A 255 37.65 -8.19 -7.70
N ASN A 256 37.24 -6.97 -7.39
CA ASN A 256 37.74 -5.77 -8.05
C ASN A 256 38.31 -4.76 -7.04
N ARG A 257 39.64 -4.63 -7.00
CA ARG A 257 40.34 -3.71 -6.09
C ARG A 257 40.28 -2.24 -6.49
N SER A 258 40.15 -1.93 -7.78
CA SER A 258 40.20 -0.54 -8.23
C SER A 258 38.90 0.21 -7.91
N GLY A 259 37.80 -0.52 -7.69
CA GLY A 259 36.47 0.03 -7.57
C GLY A 259 35.91 0.56 -8.90
N ASP A 260 36.67 0.45 -9.98
CA ASP A 260 36.23 0.81 -11.33
C ASP A 260 35.62 -0.43 -12.00
N PRO A 261 34.32 -0.42 -12.30
CA PRO A 261 33.60 -1.58 -12.84
C PRO A 261 34.14 -2.08 -14.18
N TYR A 262 34.97 -1.32 -14.89
CA TYR A 262 35.54 -1.72 -16.18
C TYR A 262 36.90 -2.42 -16.08
N HIS A 263 37.50 -2.49 -14.88
CA HIS A 263 38.75 -3.20 -14.69
C HIS A 263 38.53 -4.72 -14.61
N LEU A 264 39.47 -5.46 -15.23
CA LEU A 264 39.48 -6.93 -15.19
C LEU A 264 39.38 -7.44 -13.75
N GLU A 265 38.35 -8.23 -13.49
CA GLU A 265 38.17 -8.90 -12.21
C GLU A 265 39.34 -9.83 -11.94
N SER A 266 39.93 -9.71 -10.76
CA SER A 266 40.90 -10.69 -10.29
C SER A 266 40.13 -11.92 -9.82
N THR A 267 40.53 -13.08 -10.32
CA THR A 267 39.91 -14.36 -9.95
C THR A 267 40.85 -15.14 -9.05
N LYS A 268 40.33 -15.68 -7.95
CA LYS A 268 41.06 -16.54 -7.03
C LYS A 268 40.24 -17.79 -6.73
N VAL A 269 40.83 -18.96 -6.95
CA VAL A 269 40.24 -20.24 -6.53
C VAL A 269 40.73 -20.58 -5.13
N LEU A 270 39.80 -20.94 -4.26
CA LEU A 270 40.03 -21.33 -2.88
C LEU A 270 39.61 -22.78 -2.66
N PRO A 271 40.25 -23.49 -1.71
CA PRO A 271 39.71 -24.76 -1.20
C PRO A 271 38.28 -24.56 -0.68
N GLY A 272 37.39 -25.47 -1.07
CA GLY A 272 35.98 -25.45 -0.72
C GLY A 272 35.61 -26.54 0.29
N GLY A 273 34.57 -26.29 1.06
CA GLY A 273 33.84 -27.27 1.85
C GLY A 273 32.34 -27.00 1.76
N VAL A 274 31.53 -27.96 2.21
CA VAL A 274 30.07 -27.81 2.25
C VAL A 274 29.59 -28.04 3.68
N ALA A 275 28.70 -27.18 4.16
CA ALA A 275 28.04 -27.33 5.44
C ALA A 275 26.52 -27.12 5.30
N ARG A 276 25.75 -27.77 6.17
CA ARG A 276 24.30 -27.55 6.21
C ARG A 276 23.97 -26.27 6.99
N PRO A 277 22.99 -25.48 6.53
CA PRO A 277 22.55 -24.28 7.23
C PRO A 277 21.80 -24.66 8.51
N ALA A 278 21.86 -23.76 9.50
CA ALA A 278 21.13 -23.85 10.75
C ALA A 278 19.60 -23.76 10.56
N GLY A 279 19.17 -23.13 9.48
CA GLY A 279 17.77 -22.92 9.15
C GLY A 279 17.56 -22.41 7.73
N PRO A 280 16.31 -22.38 7.26
CA PRO A 280 15.98 -21.88 5.92
C PRO A 280 16.39 -20.41 5.78
N GLY A 281 16.98 -20.07 4.63
CA GLY A 281 17.36 -18.70 4.27
C GLY A 281 18.68 -18.21 4.85
N VAL A 282 19.44 -19.07 5.55
CA VAL A 282 20.81 -18.78 5.98
C VAL A 282 21.80 -19.56 5.10
N GLU A 283 21.63 -19.37 3.79
CA GLU A 283 22.46 -19.99 2.76
C GLU A 283 23.42 -18.94 2.20
N GLY A 284 24.60 -19.37 1.79
CA GLY A 284 25.63 -18.46 1.29
C GLY A 284 27.01 -19.08 1.27
N ILE A 285 27.98 -18.33 0.77
CA ILE A 285 29.39 -18.73 0.74
C ILE A 285 30.07 -18.05 1.92
N PHE A 286 30.41 -18.82 2.93
CA PHE A 286 31.21 -18.35 4.06
C PHE A 286 32.70 -18.29 3.67
N ILE A 287 33.32 -17.15 3.95
CA ILE A 287 34.74 -16.93 3.69
C ILE A 287 35.40 -16.41 4.98
N PRO A 288 36.50 -17.04 5.44
CA PRO A 288 37.28 -16.53 6.56
C PRO A 288 37.79 -15.09 6.33
N SER A 289 37.62 -14.21 7.33
CA SER A 289 38.10 -12.82 7.26
C SER A 289 39.61 -12.71 6.99
N GLU A 290 40.41 -13.64 7.52
CA GLU A 290 41.87 -13.65 7.35
C GLU A 290 42.28 -13.83 5.90
N MET A 291 41.64 -14.77 5.20
CA MET A 291 41.87 -15.00 3.77
C MET A 291 41.61 -13.76 2.92
N MET A 292 40.56 -12.99 3.23
CA MET A 292 40.28 -11.74 2.53
C MET A 292 41.34 -10.66 2.82
N ARG A 293 41.89 -10.62 4.03
CA ARG A 293 43.01 -9.73 4.39
C ARG A 293 44.30 -10.13 3.69
N ASP A 294 44.57 -11.43 3.54
CA ASP A 294 45.73 -11.96 2.81
C ASP A 294 45.67 -11.62 1.32
N LEU A 295 44.44 -11.54 0.77
CA LEU A 295 44.21 -10.99 -0.57
C LEU A 295 44.33 -9.46 -0.62
N GLY A 296 44.70 -8.80 0.47
CA GLY A 296 44.86 -7.35 0.56
C GLY A 296 43.54 -6.57 0.48
N LEU A 297 42.40 -7.22 0.74
CA LEU A 297 41.09 -6.58 0.76
C LEU A 297 40.84 -5.92 2.11
N ARG A 298 40.12 -4.79 2.09
CA ARG A 298 39.81 -4.06 3.32
C ARG A 298 38.44 -4.45 3.80
N LEU A 299 38.42 -5.13 4.94
CA LEU A 299 37.18 -5.51 5.61
C LEU A 299 36.67 -4.38 6.49
N LYS A 300 35.36 -4.16 6.43
CA LYS A 300 34.63 -3.31 7.37
C LYS A 300 33.50 -4.12 7.99
N PRO A 301 33.30 -4.03 9.31
CA PRO A 301 32.14 -4.62 9.96
C PRO A 301 30.88 -3.97 9.42
N THR A 302 29.94 -4.76 8.91
CA THR A 302 28.66 -4.26 8.41
C THR A 302 27.50 -4.71 9.28
N THR A 303 27.59 -5.89 9.88
CA THR A 303 26.49 -6.44 10.67
C THR A 303 27.00 -7.12 11.93
N LEU A 304 26.34 -6.86 13.05
CA LEU A 304 26.51 -7.61 14.29
C LEU A 304 25.25 -8.42 14.57
N ILE A 305 25.42 -9.69 14.91
CA ILE A 305 24.33 -10.64 15.13
C ILE A 305 24.43 -11.23 16.53
N ILE A 306 23.29 -11.36 17.21
CA ILE A 306 23.15 -12.18 18.41
C ILE A 306 22.29 -13.39 18.08
N ASP A 307 22.87 -14.56 18.30
CA ASP A 307 22.26 -15.85 18.02
C ASP A 307 20.99 -16.07 18.89
N PRO A 308 19.82 -16.37 18.27
CA PRO A 308 18.58 -16.60 18.99
C PRO A 308 18.60 -17.83 19.90
N THR A 309 19.50 -18.78 19.65
CA THR A 309 19.71 -19.96 20.51
C THR A 309 20.34 -19.59 21.84
N VAL A 310 21.13 -18.50 21.87
CA VAL A 310 21.82 -18.01 23.07
C VAL A 310 21.02 -16.95 23.81
N HIS A 311 20.33 -16.06 23.08
CA HIS A 311 19.48 -15.03 23.66
C HIS A 311 18.35 -14.61 22.70
N ARG A 312 17.11 -14.71 23.18
CA ARG A 312 15.94 -14.15 22.47
C ARG A 312 15.73 -12.71 22.93
N THR A 313 16.08 -11.77 22.06
CA THR A 313 15.97 -10.34 22.36
C THR A 313 14.50 -9.91 22.45
N SER A 314 14.15 -9.29 23.57
CA SER A 314 12.81 -8.71 23.78
C SER A 314 12.65 -7.37 23.05
N ALA A 315 11.40 -6.95 22.80
CA ALA A 315 11.12 -5.65 22.17
C ALA A 315 11.68 -4.46 22.97
N ILE A 316 11.69 -4.57 24.30
CA ILE A 316 12.25 -3.54 25.19
C ILE A 316 13.77 -3.48 25.08
N GLU A 317 14.44 -4.62 24.95
CA GLU A 317 15.90 -4.67 24.74
C GLU A 317 16.27 -4.10 23.37
N GLN A 318 15.53 -4.47 22.31
CA GLN A 318 15.70 -3.91 20.97
C GLN A 318 15.58 -2.38 21.00
N GLU A 319 14.51 -1.83 21.60
CA GLU A 319 14.28 -0.39 21.69
C GLU A 319 15.38 0.34 22.49
N ARG A 320 15.92 -0.29 23.54
CA ARG A 320 17.05 0.28 24.31
C ARG A 320 18.33 0.37 23.48
N ILE A 321 18.62 -0.66 22.67
CA ILE A 321 19.80 -0.69 21.79
C ILE A 321 19.62 0.33 20.66
N GLU A 322 18.44 0.34 20.03
CA GLU A 322 18.06 1.30 18.98
C GLU A 322 18.19 2.74 19.47
N ARG A 323 17.65 3.07 20.65
CA ARG A 323 17.75 4.42 21.22
C ARG A 323 19.19 4.86 21.51
N ARG A 324 20.10 3.91 21.80
CA ARG A 324 21.52 4.21 22.05
C ARG A 324 22.29 4.42 20.76
N LEU A 325 21.97 3.68 19.71
CA LEU A 325 22.65 3.78 18.42
C LEU A 325 22.08 4.89 17.54
N GLY A 326 20.81 5.28 17.75
CA GLY A 326 20.13 6.29 16.96
C GLY A 326 20.20 5.97 15.47
N ASP A 327 20.46 6.98 14.65
CA ASP A 327 20.50 6.82 13.19
C ASP A 327 21.81 6.22 12.66
N THR A 328 22.76 5.84 13.52
CA THR A 328 24.08 5.32 13.09
C THR A 328 24.06 3.84 12.72
N ALA A 329 23.07 3.10 13.21
CA ALA A 329 22.87 1.68 12.93
C ALA A 329 21.37 1.31 12.93
N GLY A 330 20.99 0.37 12.06
CA GLY A 330 19.67 -0.24 12.07
C GLY A 330 19.64 -1.40 13.07
N VAL A 331 18.67 -1.41 13.98
CA VAL A 331 18.54 -2.45 15.01
C VAL A 331 17.19 -3.13 14.86
N TYR A 332 17.19 -4.41 14.52
CA TYR A 332 15.95 -5.17 14.42
C TYR A 332 16.13 -6.63 14.85
N VAL A 333 15.03 -7.24 15.26
CA VAL A 333 14.98 -8.68 15.48
C VAL A 333 14.41 -9.31 14.22
N GLU A 334 15.11 -10.29 13.67
CA GLU A 334 14.64 -11.04 12.52
C GLU A 334 13.38 -11.82 12.93
N ARG A 335 12.23 -11.53 12.31
CA ARG A 335 10.92 -12.11 12.66
C ARG A 335 10.28 -12.82 11.46
N GLY A 336 11.04 -13.03 10.40
CA GLY A 336 10.51 -13.44 9.12
C GLY A 336 9.82 -12.26 8.41
N TYR A 337 9.22 -12.58 7.27
CA TYR A 337 8.48 -11.61 6.48
C TYR A 337 7.33 -10.96 7.28
N GLN A 338 7.37 -9.64 7.42
CA GLN A 338 6.30 -8.84 8.02
C GLN A 338 5.61 -8.00 6.94
N ALA A 339 4.33 -8.31 6.69
CA ALA A 339 3.53 -7.52 5.77
C ALA A 339 3.32 -6.10 6.32
N SER A 340 3.51 -5.08 5.48
CA SER A 340 3.19 -3.71 5.87
C SER A 340 1.69 -3.60 6.20
N THR A 341 1.37 -3.14 7.41
CA THR A 341 -0.01 -2.90 7.83
C THR A 341 -0.46 -1.47 7.55
N GLY A 342 0.41 -0.54 7.18
CA GLY A 342 0.05 0.89 7.10
C GLY A 342 -1.13 1.23 6.16
N TRP A 343 -1.34 0.43 5.12
CA TRP A 343 -2.36 0.69 4.10
C TRP A 343 -3.81 0.57 4.62
N TRP A 344 -4.07 -0.20 5.70
CA TRP A 344 -5.44 -0.36 6.20
C TRP A 344 -6.00 0.95 6.76
N TYR A 345 -5.16 1.81 7.34
CA TYR A 345 -5.57 3.14 7.81
C TYR A 345 -6.11 3.99 6.65
N PHE A 346 -5.47 3.92 5.49
CA PHE A 346 -5.93 4.61 4.28
C PHE A 346 -7.28 4.07 3.80
N VAL A 347 -7.45 2.74 3.76
CA VAL A 347 -8.71 2.10 3.37
C VAL A 347 -9.84 2.50 4.32
N VAL A 348 -9.59 2.51 5.63
CA VAL A 348 -10.55 2.97 6.64
C VAL A 348 -10.89 4.44 6.45
N ALA A 349 -9.90 5.31 6.23
CA ALA A 349 -10.12 6.72 5.95
C ALA A 349 -10.99 6.93 4.71
N MET A 350 -10.73 6.20 3.62
CA MET A 350 -11.53 6.25 2.40
C MET A 350 -12.95 5.70 2.61
N ALA A 351 -13.14 4.67 3.44
CA ALA A 351 -14.46 4.20 3.82
C ALA A 351 -15.26 5.28 4.57
N PHE A 352 -14.62 6.05 5.46
CA PHE A 352 -15.24 7.20 6.12
C PHE A 352 -15.60 8.31 5.12
N VAL A 353 -14.73 8.63 4.17
CA VAL A 353 -15.03 9.61 3.10
C VAL A 353 -16.22 9.13 2.26
N ALA A 354 -16.28 7.85 1.92
CA ALA A 354 -17.39 7.26 1.18
C ALA A 354 -18.71 7.38 1.96
N LEU A 355 -18.69 7.08 3.27
CA LEU A 355 -19.84 7.21 4.16
C LEU A 355 -20.30 8.68 4.30
N ALA A 356 -19.36 9.61 4.44
CA ALA A 356 -19.64 11.04 4.50
C ALA A 356 -20.27 11.55 3.19
N GLY A 357 -19.76 11.07 2.04
CA GLY A 357 -20.36 11.31 0.73
C GLY A 357 -21.82 10.86 0.69
N ALA A 358 -22.11 9.62 1.07
CA ALA A 358 -23.46 9.08 1.13
C ALA A 358 -24.41 9.93 2.02
N TRP A 359 -23.92 10.43 3.16
CA TRP A 359 -24.71 11.27 4.06
C TRP A 359 -24.94 12.68 3.53
N ALA A 360 -23.94 13.29 2.89
CA ALA A 360 -24.10 14.59 2.24
C ALA A 360 -25.22 14.56 1.19
N ALA A 361 -25.42 13.40 0.54
CA ALA A 361 -26.55 13.15 -0.35
C ALA A 361 -27.91 13.30 0.36
N THR A 362 -28.00 12.98 1.64
CA THR A 362 -29.26 13.02 2.40
C THR A 362 -29.55 14.35 3.06
N GLY A 363 -28.57 14.98 3.73
CA GLY A 363 -28.80 16.20 4.50
C GLY A 363 -29.27 17.39 3.66
N SER A 364 -28.70 17.57 2.47
CA SER A 364 -28.99 18.70 1.58
C SER A 364 -30.35 18.60 0.87
N ALA A 365 -30.85 17.37 0.66
CA ALA A 365 -32.10 17.11 -0.06
C ALA A 365 -33.31 16.94 0.87
N ALA A 366 -33.12 16.38 2.07
CA ALA A 366 -34.19 16.04 3.00
C ALA A 366 -34.95 17.27 3.55
N THR A 367 -34.35 18.46 3.49
CA THR A 367 -34.95 19.71 3.96
C THR A 367 -35.99 20.29 3.00
N ARG A 368 -36.04 19.87 1.72
CA ARG A 368 -36.91 20.50 0.71
C ARG A 368 -37.71 19.54 -0.19
N SER A 369 -37.60 18.22 -0.03
CA SER A 369 -38.26 17.30 -0.98
C SER A 369 -39.79 17.36 -0.87
N ARG A 370 -40.46 17.57 -2.00
CA ARG A 370 -41.94 17.51 -2.09
C ARG A 370 -42.44 16.12 -1.69
N SER A 371 -41.67 15.08 -2.02
CA SER A 371 -41.95 13.68 -1.69
C SER A 371 -42.09 13.45 -0.19
N ARG A 372 -41.24 14.07 0.65
CA ARG A 372 -41.35 13.96 2.11
C ARG A 372 -42.66 14.54 2.66
N ARG A 373 -43.13 15.66 2.08
CA ARG A 373 -44.41 16.27 2.48
C ARG A 373 -45.61 15.42 2.08
N VAL A 374 -45.56 14.80 0.89
CA VAL A 374 -46.59 13.84 0.45
C VAL A 374 -46.58 12.61 1.35
N LEU A 375 -45.40 12.05 1.63
CA LEU A 375 -45.27 10.87 2.49
C LEU A 375 -45.78 11.16 3.91
N MET A 376 -45.49 12.32 4.50
CA MET A 376 -46.02 12.67 5.83
C MET A 376 -47.55 12.80 5.85
N ARG A 377 -48.17 13.30 4.76
CA ARG A 377 -49.63 13.37 4.63
C ARG A 377 -50.26 11.98 4.46
N VAL A 378 -49.64 11.11 3.66
CA VAL A 378 -50.16 9.76 3.36
C VAL A 378 -49.93 8.78 4.52
N SER A 379 -48.81 8.90 5.24
CA SER A 379 -48.45 7.99 6.34
C SER A 379 -49.00 8.38 7.71
N GLY A 380 -49.86 9.40 7.79
CA GLY A 380 -50.40 9.88 9.06
C GLY A 380 -49.34 10.40 10.03
N GLY A 381 -48.16 10.83 9.53
CA GLY A 381 -47.06 11.31 10.36
C GLY A 381 -46.21 10.22 11.02
N SER A 382 -46.30 8.94 10.60
CA SER A 382 -45.45 7.88 11.15
C SER A 382 -43.96 8.17 10.96
N THR A 383 -43.24 8.35 12.07
CA THR A 383 -41.80 8.61 12.10
C THR A 383 -40.99 7.43 11.57
N ALA A 384 -41.48 6.20 11.76
CA ALA A 384 -40.85 4.98 11.28
C ALA A 384 -40.81 4.93 9.74
N THR A 385 -41.91 5.28 9.06
CA THR A 385 -41.98 5.30 7.60
C THR A 385 -41.05 6.35 7.00
N VAL A 386 -40.94 7.53 7.65
CA VAL A 386 -40.01 8.58 7.23
C VAL A 386 -38.55 8.12 7.40
N ARG A 387 -38.21 7.49 8.53
CA ARG A 387 -36.86 6.94 8.78
C ARG A 387 -36.50 5.86 7.76
N LEU A 388 -37.40 4.92 7.50
CA LEU A 388 -37.17 3.87 6.52
C LEU A 388 -36.97 4.44 5.11
N PHE A 389 -37.78 5.43 4.71
CA PHE A 389 -37.61 6.10 3.42
C PHE A 389 -36.23 6.76 3.29
N VAL A 390 -35.79 7.50 4.30
CA VAL A 390 -34.48 8.15 4.32
C VAL A 390 -33.37 7.09 4.28
N ALA A 391 -33.48 6.02 5.08
CA ALA A 391 -32.52 4.92 5.09
C ALA A 391 -32.39 4.24 3.72
N CYS A 392 -33.51 3.89 3.08
CA CYS A 392 -33.51 3.30 1.74
C CYS A 392 -32.87 4.23 0.70
N ARG A 393 -33.15 5.54 0.78
CA ARG A 393 -32.56 6.55 -0.12
C ARG A 393 -31.05 6.66 0.07
N THR A 394 -30.57 6.75 1.30
CA THR A 394 -29.14 6.78 1.62
C THR A 394 -28.45 5.51 1.16
N GLY A 395 -28.99 4.35 1.54
CA GLY A 395 -28.44 3.05 1.21
C GLY A 395 -28.35 2.82 -0.29
N PHE A 396 -29.40 3.18 -1.04
CA PHE A 396 -29.40 3.04 -2.50
C PHE A 396 -28.35 3.93 -3.18
N GLY A 397 -28.25 5.21 -2.79
CA GLY A 397 -27.24 6.11 -3.33
C GLY A 397 -25.81 5.65 -3.00
N ALA A 398 -25.59 5.20 -1.76
CA ALA A 398 -24.32 4.62 -1.32
C ALA A 398 -23.98 3.35 -2.10
N ALA A 399 -24.94 2.46 -2.33
CA ALA A 399 -24.75 1.22 -3.09
C ALA A 399 -24.34 1.49 -4.54
N CYS A 400 -25.00 2.45 -5.21
CA CYS A 400 -24.63 2.84 -6.57
C CYS A 400 -23.19 3.36 -6.63
N GLY A 401 -22.83 4.25 -5.70
CA GLY A 401 -21.47 4.79 -5.61
C GLY A 401 -20.45 3.68 -5.33
N ALA A 402 -20.68 2.86 -4.30
CA ALA A 402 -19.78 1.80 -3.89
C ALA A 402 -19.56 0.75 -5.00
N LEU A 403 -20.62 0.31 -5.70
CA LEU A 403 -20.51 -0.66 -6.79
C LEU A 403 -19.71 -0.11 -7.98
N MET A 404 -20.02 1.12 -8.43
CA MET A 404 -19.24 1.77 -9.49
C MET A 404 -17.78 1.96 -9.07
N GLY A 405 -17.58 2.39 -7.83
CA GLY A 405 -16.26 2.62 -7.25
C GLY A 405 -15.46 1.34 -7.22
N ALA A 406 -16.04 0.23 -6.76
CA ALA A 406 -15.37 -1.06 -6.73
C ALA A 406 -15.00 -1.57 -8.12
N ALA A 407 -15.88 -1.42 -9.12
CA ALA A 407 -15.55 -1.79 -10.50
C ALA A 407 -14.37 -0.96 -11.05
N ALA A 408 -14.39 0.36 -10.85
CA ALA A 408 -13.30 1.24 -11.28
C ALA A 408 -12.00 0.94 -10.50
N GLY A 409 -12.08 0.81 -9.18
CA GLY A 409 -10.95 0.50 -8.32
C GLY A 409 -10.35 -0.88 -8.59
N TYR A 410 -11.16 -1.86 -8.99
CA TYR A 410 -10.66 -3.17 -9.42
C TYR A 410 -9.80 -3.05 -10.68
N VAL A 411 -10.29 -2.35 -11.70
CA VAL A 411 -9.53 -2.13 -12.95
C VAL A 411 -8.24 -1.36 -12.66
N ILE A 412 -8.32 -0.26 -11.91
CA ILE A 412 -7.14 0.56 -11.55
C ILE A 412 -6.16 -0.25 -10.72
N GLY A 413 -6.63 -0.95 -9.68
CA GLY A 413 -5.80 -1.76 -8.79
C GLY A 413 -5.09 -2.90 -9.52
N ARG A 414 -5.79 -3.61 -10.41
CA ARG A 414 -5.17 -4.67 -11.22
C ARG A 414 -4.14 -4.14 -12.19
N SER A 415 -4.39 -3.00 -12.85
CA SER A 415 -3.40 -2.38 -13.73
C SER A 415 -2.20 -1.83 -12.96
N LEU A 416 -2.42 -1.18 -11.82
CA LEU A 416 -1.37 -0.58 -10.99
C LEU A 416 -0.53 -1.62 -10.23
N ALA A 417 -1.05 -2.82 -10.00
CA ALA A 417 -0.29 -3.92 -9.43
C ALA A 417 0.93 -4.28 -10.29
N TRP A 418 0.82 -4.24 -11.62
CA TRP A 418 1.90 -4.60 -12.54
C TRP A 418 3.20 -3.79 -12.33
N PRO A 419 3.18 -2.45 -12.39
CA PRO A 419 4.39 -1.65 -12.14
C PRO A 419 4.82 -1.64 -10.67
N MET A 420 3.90 -1.87 -9.72
CA MET A 420 4.23 -1.87 -8.28
C MET A 420 4.90 -3.17 -7.81
N THR A 421 4.76 -4.26 -8.57
CA THR A 421 5.44 -5.54 -8.31
C THR A 421 6.51 -5.82 -9.35
N ALA A 422 6.94 -4.82 -10.12
CA ALA A 422 8.07 -4.96 -11.01
C ALA A 422 9.37 -4.86 -10.18
N SER A 423 10.26 -5.83 -10.35
CA SER A 423 11.59 -5.80 -9.71
C SER A 423 12.42 -4.67 -10.32
N ALA A 424 13.15 -3.94 -9.47
CA ALA A 424 14.20 -3.02 -9.89
C ALA A 424 15.58 -3.69 -9.91
N ALA A 425 15.68 -4.97 -9.54
CA ALA A 425 16.93 -5.71 -9.52
C ALA A 425 17.30 -6.18 -10.93
N TRP A 426 18.62 -6.21 -11.21
CA TRP A 426 19.26 -6.66 -12.47
C TRP A 426 18.77 -8.00 -13.01
N GLU A 427 18.35 -8.89 -12.12
CA GLU A 427 17.73 -10.16 -12.48
C GLU A 427 16.20 -10.04 -12.41
N PRO A 428 15.49 -10.35 -13.51
CA PRO A 428 14.04 -10.30 -13.52
C PRO A 428 13.49 -11.35 -12.56
N ILE A 429 13.00 -10.90 -11.42
CA ILE A 429 12.33 -11.76 -10.45
C ILE A 429 10.94 -12.08 -11.01
N ALA A 430 10.67 -13.37 -11.20
CA ALA A 430 9.38 -13.82 -11.68
C ALA A 430 8.26 -13.31 -10.76
N ARG A 431 7.28 -12.61 -11.34
CA ARG A 431 6.14 -12.08 -10.59
C ARG A 431 5.32 -13.20 -9.98
N VAL A 432 5.04 -13.05 -8.69
CA VAL A 432 4.28 -14.06 -7.94
C VAL A 432 2.79 -13.83 -8.14
N PRO A 433 2.00 -14.89 -8.43
CA PRO A 433 0.56 -14.77 -8.49
C PRO A 433 0.01 -14.36 -7.13
N PHE A 434 -0.94 -13.43 -7.13
CA PHE A 434 -1.62 -12.98 -5.92
C PHE A 434 -3.13 -13.12 -6.05
N GLU A 435 -3.79 -13.46 -4.94
CA GLU A 435 -5.24 -13.54 -4.87
C GLU A 435 -5.85 -12.16 -4.65
N THR A 436 -6.86 -11.81 -5.44
CA THR A 436 -7.63 -10.58 -5.21
C THR A 436 -8.41 -10.72 -3.90
N PRO A 437 -8.37 -9.72 -2.99
CA PRO A 437 -9.01 -9.80 -1.68
C PRO A 437 -10.54 -9.61 -1.76
N TRP A 438 -11.24 -10.51 -2.46
CA TRP A 438 -12.68 -10.43 -2.74
C TRP A 438 -13.53 -10.31 -1.48
N ALA A 439 -13.15 -11.00 -0.39
CA ALA A 439 -13.83 -10.90 0.89
C ALA A 439 -13.80 -9.48 1.45
N ALA A 440 -12.63 -8.84 1.48
CA ALA A 440 -12.48 -7.46 1.96
C ALA A 440 -13.21 -6.45 1.05
N ILE A 441 -13.12 -6.62 -0.27
CA ILE A 441 -13.85 -5.80 -1.24
C ILE A 441 -15.36 -5.94 -1.03
N THR A 442 -15.87 -7.17 -0.83
CA THR A 442 -17.30 -7.43 -0.61
C THR A 442 -17.78 -6.81 0.71
N ILE A 443 -17.00 -6.95 1.78
CA ILE A 443 -17.29 -6.32 3.08
C ILE A 443 -17.36 -4.80 2.94
N LEU A 444 -16.41 -4.18 2.22
CA LEU A 444 -16.41 -2.74 2.00
C LEU A 444 -17.64 -2.29 1.18
N VAL A 445 -17.90 -2.95 0.06
CA VAL A 445 -18.96 -2.59 -0.90
C VAL A 445 -20.36 -2.82 -0.33
N ALA A 446 -20.56 -3.88 0.47
CA ALA A 446 -21.82 -4.15 1.15
C ALA A 446 -21.96 -3.38 2.47
N GLY A 447 -20.86 -3.20 3.19
CA GLY A 447 -20.81 -2.53 4.49
C GLY A 447 -21.14 -1.04 4.39
N ILE A 448 -20.57 -0.31 3.43
CA ILE A 448 -20.81 1.13 3.26
C ILE A 448 -22.32 1.44 3.11
N PRO A 449 -23.08 0.81 2.19
CA PRO A 449 -24.51 1.05 2.05
C PRO A 449 -25.35 0.69 3.28
N VAL A 450 -25.03 -0.44 3.93
CA VAL A 450 -25.74 -0.91 5.13
C VAL A 450 -25.53 0.05 6.29
N LEU A 451 -24.28 0.46 6.55
CA LEU A 451 -23.95 1.44 7.59
C LEU A 451 -24.59 2.80 7.29
N ALA A 452 -24.54 3.25 6.04
CA ALA A 452 -25.15 4.52 5.65
C ALA A 452 -26.67 4.51 5.87
N ALA A 453 -27.35 3.41 5.51
CA ALA A 453 -28.78 3.24 5.74
C ALA A 453 -29.13 3.15 7.25
N ALA A 454 -28.37 2.36 8.01
CA ALA A 454 -28.59 2.18 9.44
C ALA A 454 -28.45 3.49 10.22
N ILE A 455 -27.42 4.28 9.93
CA ILE A 455 -27.19 5.55 10.61
C ILE A 455 -28.24 6.59 10.21
N ALA A 456 -28.64 6.60 8.94
CA ALA A 456 -29.75 7.44 8.47
C ALA A 456 -31.11 7.06 9.09
N ALA A 457 -31.34 5.78 9.41
CA ALA A 457 -32.52 5.32 10.13
C ALA A 457 -32.51 5.74 11.61
N ALA A 458 -31.32 5.74 12.25
CA ALA A 458 -31.15 6.04 13.66
C ALA A 458 -31.29 7.53 13.98
N LEU A 459 -30.82 8.41 13.08
CA LEU A 459 -30.86 9.85 13.31
C LEU A 459 -32.32 10.37 13.41
N PRO A 460 -32.66 11.16 14.45
CA PRO A 460 -33.98 11.73 14.57
C PRO A 460 -34.24 12.71 13.41
N PRO A 461 -35.45 12.72 12.82
CA PRO A 461 -35.79 13.72 11.82
C PRO A 461 -35.64 15.09 12.47
N GLY A 462 -34.68 15.89 12.00
CA GLY A 462 -34.39 17.20 12.57
C GLY A 462 -35.69 17.97 12.78
N ARG A 463 -35.94 18.40 14.03
CA ARG A 463 -37.06 19.29 14.36
C ARG A 463 -36.84 20.55 13.53
N THR A 464 -37.48 20.65 12.38
CA THR A 464 -37.66 21.92 11.70
C THR A 464 -38.33 22.80 12.73
N THR A 465 -37.60 23.77 13.25
CA THR A 465 -38.10 24.85 14.09
C THR A 465 -39.43 25.25 13.49
N ARG A 466 -40.49 25.02 14.27
CA ARG A 466 -41.86 25.37 13.90
C ARG A 466 -41.77 26.80 13.36
N PRO A 467 -42.17 27.08 12.10
CA PRO A 467 -42.18 28.45 11.62
C PRO A 467 -42.93 29.25 12.68
N GLY A 468 -42.26 30.26 13.25
CA GLY A 468 -42.81 31.07 14.33
C GLY A 468 -44.22 31.51 13.94
N PRO A 469 -45.15 31.61 14.91
CA PRO A 469 -46.53 32.00 14.63
C PRO A 469 -46.48 33.18 13.67
N ALA A 470 -47.12 33.02 12.51
CA ALA A 470 -47.07 33.97 11.42
C ALA A 470 -47.21 35.37 12.01
N HIS A 471 -46.14 36.17 11.91
CA HIS A 471 -46.22 37.57 12.29
C HIS A 471 -47.41 38.12 11.50
N PRO A 472 -48.48 38.60 12.16
CA PRO A 472 -49.65 39.09 11.47
C PRO A 472 -49.17 40.13 10.47
N LEU A 473 -49.54 39.93 9.21
CA LEU A 473 -49.24 40.84 8.11
C LEU A 473 -49.59 42.25 8.58
N VAL A 474 -48.56 43.05 8.86
CA VAL A 474 -48.70 44.49 9.04
C VAL A 474 -49.30 44.99 7.74
N GLY A 475 -50.55 45.43 7.81
CA GLY A 475 -51.29 45.94 6.67
C GLY A 475 -50.51 47.05 5.96
N PRO A 476 -50.75 47.26 4.66
CA PRO A 476 -50.09 48.31 3.90
C PRO A 476 -50.29 49.65 4.60
N GLN A 477 -49.21 50.27 5.10
CA GLN A 477 -49.27 51.65 5.54
C GLN A 477 -49.63 52.51 4.33
N THR A 478 -50.87 52.99 4.32
CA THR A 478 -51.34 54.05 3.44
C THR A 478 -50.52 55.30 3.71
N LYS A 479 -49.58 55.58 2.81
CA LYS A 479 -48.81 56.81 2.74
C LYS A 479 -49.78 57.97 2.50
N LYS A 480 -50.07 58.78 3.52
CA LYS A 480 -50.80 60.05 3.36
C LYS A 480 -49.98 60.99 2.44
N PRO A 481 -50.57 61.62 1.42
CA PRO A 481 -49.93 62.72 0.72
C PRO A 481 -49.95 63.96 1.63
N GLN A 482 -48.77 64.49 1.96
CA GLN A 482 -48.67 65.87 2.45
C GLN A 482 -48.84 66.81 1.26
N LEU A 483 -49.90 67.62 1.32
CA LEU A 483 -50.11 68.80 0.48
C LEU A 483 -49.54 70.02 1.22
N SER A 484 -48.75 70.79 0.47
CA SER A 484 -48.33 72.21 0.62
C SER A 484 -47.86 72.69 1.99
#